data_AF-W4H0E8-F1
#
_entry.id   AF-W4H0E8-F1
#
_cell.length_a   1.000
_cell.length_b   1.000
_cell.length_c   1.000
_cell.angle_alpha   90.00
_cell.angle_beta   90.00
_cell.angle_gamma   90.00
#
_symmetry.space_group_name_H-M   'P 1'
#
loop_
_entity.id
_entity.type
_entity.pdbx_description
1 polymer ?
#
loop_
_entity_poly.entity_id
_entity_poly.type
_entity_poly.pdbx_seq_one_letter_code
_entity_poly.pdbx_strand_id
1 'polypeptide(L)'
;MDVLRDDVDGTFEGRYVYGDPAYGCNRFMICPFASPAADSNERRFNARMSKVREAVEWSFGRLKILWPFVFDDKKMQTSPGRYVTFPRQIP
;
A
#
# COMPACT_ATOMS: atom_id res chain seq x y z
N MET A 1 -29.56 -5.16 5.54
CA MET A 1 -28.24 -4.47 5.56
C MET A 1 -27.88 -4.22 4.11
N ASP A 2 -28.40 -3.15 3.55
CA ASP A 2 -28.29 -2.77 2.14
C ASP A 2 -26.93 -2.10 1.87
N VAL A 3 -25.85 -2.90 1.95
CA VAL A 3 -24.46 -2.41 1.79
C VAL A 3 -24.11 -2.05 0.33
N LEU A 4 -25.01 -2.32 -0.62
CA LEU A 4 -24.82 -2.08 -2.05
C LEU A 4 -25.28 -0.69 -2.52
N ARG A 5 -25.89 0.11 -1.64
CA ARG A 5 -26.57 1.36 -2.03
C ARG A 5 -25.83 2.65 -1.65
N ASP A 6 -24.69 2.53 -0.98
CA ASP A 6 -23.95 3.67 -0.39
C ASP A 6 -22.82 4.23 -1.29
N ASP A 7 -22.58 3.68 -2.49
CA ASP A 7 -21.60 4.24 -3.44
C ASP A 7 -22.22 5.41 -4.23
N VAL A 8 -22.53 6.50 -3.52
CA VAL A 8 -23.22 7.69 -4.06
C VAL A 8 -22.48 8.33 -5.24
N ASP A 9 -21.14 8.24 -5.24
CA ASP A 9 -20.27 8.84 -6.25
C ASP A 9 -19.72 7.82 -7.26
N GLY A 10 -20.10 6.53 -7.14
CA GLY A 10 -19.58 5.46 -8.02
C GLY A 10 -18.07 5.23 -7.88
N THR A 11 -17.44 5.72 -6.82
CA THR A 11 -15.96 5.74 -6.69
C THR A 11 -15.41 4.33 -6.56
N PHE A 12 -16.15 3.43 -5.95
CA PHE A 12 -15.75 2.04 -5.78
C PHE A 12 -16.42 1.10 -6.78
N GLU A 13 -17.37 1.58 -7.59
CA GLU A 13 -18.17 0.80 -8.54
C GLU A 13 -18.72 -0.49 -7.90
N GLY A 14 -19.19 -0.39 -6.65
CA GLY A 14 -19.68 -1.53 -5.88
C GLY A 14 -18.60 -2.54 -5.44
N ARG A 15 -17.32 -2.19 -5.53
CA ARG A 15 -16.20 -2.99 -5.00
C ARG A 15 -15.85 -2.55 -3.58
N TYR A 16 -15.10 -3.41 -2.89
CA TYR A 16 -14.63 -3.16 -1.53
C TYR A 16 -13.11 -3.29 -1.49
N VAL A 17 -12.47 -2.47 -0.66
CA VAL A 17 -11.03 -2.52 -0.42
C VAL A 17 -10.76 -3.51 0.69
N TYR A 18 -9.77 -4.38 0.50
CA TYR A 18 -9.31 -5.26 1.57
C TYR A 18 -8.19 -4.60 2.37
N GLY A 19 -8.38 -4.52 3.67
CA GLY A 19 -7.50 -3.84 4.62
C GLY A 19 -6.77 -4.79 5.57
N ASP A 20 -5.69 -4.30 6.15
CA ASP A 20 -5.07 -4.94 7.31
C ASP A 20 -6.03 -4.90 8.52
N PRO A 21 -6.05 -5.94 9.38
CA PRO A 21 -6.93 -5.97 10.54
C PRO A 21 -6.79 -4.76 11.48
N ALA A 22 -5.66 -4.06 11.48
CA ALA A 22 -5.47 -2.83 12.26
C ALA A 22 -6.40 -1.67 11.86
N TYR A 23 -6.88 -1.64 10.61
CA TYR A 23 -7.77 -0.56 10.13
C TYR A 23 -9.25 -0.79 10.47
N GLY A 24 -9.62 -1.99 10.92
CA GLY A 24 -11.01 -2.37 11.19
C GLY A 24 -11.85 -2.50 9.92
N CYS A 25 -13.04 -3.09 10.06
CA CYS A 25 -14.00 -3.20 8.97
C CYS A 25 -14.87 -1.93 8.92
N ASN A 26 -14.97 -1.28 7.76
CA ASN A 26 -15.80 -0.09 7.50
C ASN A 26 -16.68 -0.34 6.26
N ARG A 27 -17.57 0.61 5.92
CA ARG A 27 -18.51 0.53 4.79
C ARG A 27 -17.87 0.12 3.46
N PHE A 28 -16.64 0.58 3.18
CA PHE A 28 -15.93 0.26 1.94
C PHE A 28 -14.68 -0.59 2.16
N MET A 29 -14.39 -0.98 3.41
CA MET A 29 -13.15 -1.64 3.79
C MET A 29 -13.42 -2.93 4.55
N ILE A 30 -12.96 -4.05 3.99
CA ILE A 30 -13.12 -5.39 4.57
C ILE A 30 -11.81 -5.76 5.29
N CYS A 31 -11.94 -6.38 6.45
CA CYS A 31 -10.86 -6.83 7.30
C CYS A 31 -10.91 -8.37 7.45
N PRO A 32 -9.78 -9.06 7.73
CA PRO A 32 -9.80 -10.49 7.98
C PRO A 32 -10.58 -10.84 9.25
N PHE A 33 -11.19 -12.02 9.25
CA PHE A 33 -11.87 -12.54 10.42
C PHE A 33 -10.85 -12.93 11.51
N ALA A 34 -11.02 -12.42 12.73
CA ALA A 34 -10.05 -12.60 13.82
C ALA A 34 -10.01 -14.02 14.41
N SER A 35 -11.14 -14.75 14.39
CA SER A 35 -11.24 -16.12 14.94
C SER A 35 -12.22 -16.98 14.13
N PRO A 36 -11.84 -17.39 12.92
CA PRO A 36 -12.70 -18.24 12.11
C PRO A 36 -12.70 -19.68 12.64
N ALA A 37 -13.86 -20.31 12.74
CA ALA A 37 -13.97 -21.72 13.09
C ALA A 37 -13.25 -22.63 12.06
N ALA A 38 -12.81 -23.82 12.49
CA ALA A 38 -11.89 -24.66 11.72
C ALA A 38 -12.38 -25.05 10.31
N ASP A 39 -13.70 -25.13 10.08
CA ASP A 39 -14.33 -25.46 8.80
C ASP A 39 -15.24 -24.33 8.27
N SER A 40 -15.01 -23.09 8.72
CA SER A 40 -15.87 -21.98 8.31
C SER A 40 -15.47 -21.42 6.93
N ASN A 41 -16.47 -20.88 6.23
CA ASN A 41 -16.25 -20.09 5.02
C ASN A 41 -15.31 -18.90 5.27
N GLU A 42 -15.28 -18.36 6.49
CA GLU A 42 -14.41 -17.27 6.92
C GLU A 42 -12.93 -17.68 6.88
N ARG A 43 -12.62 -18.93 7.28
CA ARG A 43 -11.24 -19.45 7.19
C ARG A 43 -10.79 -19.57 5.73
N ARG A 44 -11.67 -20.07 4.86
CA ARG A 44 -11.39 -20.17 3.42
C ARG A 44 -11.22 -18.79 2.79
N PHE A 45 -12.02 -17.82 3.23
CA PHE A 45 -11.88 -16.43 2.81
C PHE A 45 -10.53 -15.84 3.26
N ASN A 46 -10.20 -15.95 4.55
CA ASN A 46 -8.92 -15.50 5.09
C ASN A 46 -7.73 -16.17 4.36
N ALA A 47 -7.79 -17.47 4.10
CA ALA A 47 -6.72 -18.16 3.38
C ALA A 47 -6.50 -17.61 1.95
N ARG A 48 -7.58 -17.32 1.23
CA ARG A 48 -7.51 -16.69 -0.10
C ARG A 48 -6.92 -15.28 -0.01
N MET A 49 -7.35 -14.49 0.97
CA MET A 49 -6.89 -13.13 1.16
C MET A 49 -5.43 -13.06 1.64
N SER A 50 -4.97 -14.00 2.46
CA SER A 50 -3.57 -14.12 2.87
C SER A 50 -2.64 -14.36 1.67
N LYS A 51 -3.06 -15.19 0.70
CA LYS A 51 -2.28 -15.41 -0.53
C LYS A 51 -2.13 -14.14 -1.38
N VAL A 52 -3.19 -13.33 -1.44
CA VAL A 52 -3.15 -12.03 -2.14
C VAL A 52 -2.22 -11.07 -1.41
N ARG A 53 -2.34 -10.97 -0.08
CA ARG A 53 -1.48 -10.14 0.77
C ARG A 53 -0.01 -10.50 0.60
N GLU A 54 0.31 -11.78 0.63
CA GLU A 54 1.67 -12.26 0.45
C GLU A 54 2.25 -11.81 -0.91
N ALA A 55 1.52 -12.00 -2.01
CA ALA A 55 1.96 -11.56 -3.33
C ALA A 55 2.23 -10.05 -3.39
N VAL A 56 1.39 -9.24 -2.74
CA VAL A 56 1.55 -7.79 -2.63
C VAL A 56 2.80 -7.45 -1.80
N GLU A 57 2.99 -8.05 -0.64
CA GLU A 57 4.16 -7.83 0.23
C GLU A 57 5.46 -8.17 -0.50
N TRP A 58 5.52 -9.30 -1.22
CA TRP A 58 6.68 -9.67 -2.03
C TRP A 58 6.96 -8.64 -3.14
N SER A 59 5.92 -8.10 -3.78
CA SER A 59 6.07 -7.08 -4.81
C SER A 59 6.65 -5.77 -4.24
N PHE A 60 6.16 -5.33 -3.07
CA PHE A 60 6.73 -4.17 -2.36
C PHE A 60 8.15 -4.43 -1.88
N GLY A 61 8.46 -5.64 -1.41
CA GLY A 61 9.83 -6.04 -1.05
C GLY A 61 10.80 -5.87 -2.23
N ARG A 62 10.41 -6.32 -3.42
CA ARG A 62 11.20 -6.10 -4.65
C ARG A 62 11.31 -4.61 -5.00
N LEU A 63 10.24 -3.85 -4.83
CA LEU A 63 10.24 -2.42 -5.11
C LEU A 63 11.23 -1.66 -4.21
N LYS A 64 11.33 -2.00 -2.93
CA LYS A 64 12.33 -1.43 -2.00
C LYS A 64 13.77 -1.72 -2.43
N ILE A 65 14.03 -2.92 -2.96
CA ILE A 65 15.36 -3.31 -3.44
C ILE A 65 15.73 -2.57 -4.72
N LEU A 66 14.78 -2.43 -5.65
CA LEU A 66 15.02 -1.80 -6.94
C LEU A 66 15.09 -0.27 -6.84
N TRP A 67 14.34 0.33 -5.91
CA TRP A 67 14.18 1.77 -5.78
C TRP A 67 14.48 2.26 -4.36
N PRO A 68 15.68 1.98 -3.81
CA PRO A 68 15.99 2.30 -2.42
C PRO A 68 15.83 3.79 -2.14
N PHE A 69 16.13 4.67 -3.10
CA PHE A 69 15.98 6.12 -2.94
C PHE A 69 14.53 6.62 -2.76
N VAL A 70 13.52 5.82 -3.14
CA VAL A 70 12.09 6.16 -2.92
C VAL A 70 11.65 5.76 -1.51
N PHE A 71 12.29 4.74 -0.92
CA PHE A 71 11.91 4.15 0.37
C PHE A 71 12.89 4.46 1.49
N ASP A 72 14.05 5.05 1.20
CA ASP A 72 14.99 5.53 2.22
C ASP A 72 14.51 6.89 2.74
N ASP A 73 14.11 6.93 4.01
CA ASP A 73 13.79 8.16 4.74
C ASP A 73 15.04 9.02 5.03
N LYS A 74 16.22 8.48 4.70
CA LYS A 74 17.49 9.19 4.72
C LYS A 74 17.42 10.31 3.69
N LYS A 75 16.99 11.48 4.16
CA LYS A 75 17.08 12.82 3.57
C LYS A 75 17.74 12.73 2.21
N MET A 76 16.97 12.90 1.15
CA MET A 76 17.50 13.08 -0.20
C MET A 76 18.49 14.24 -0.15
N GLN A 77 19.76 13.93 0.09
CA GLN A 77 20.83 14.90 0.09
C GLN A 77 21.08 15.18 -1.38
N THR A 78 20.24 16.03 -1.97
CA THR A 78 20.67 16.84 -3.10
C THR A 78 21.98 17.45 -2.67
N SER A 79 23.08 16.99 -3.25
CA SER A 79 24.39 17.57 -3.01
C SER A 79 24.22 19.08 -3.17
N PRO A 80 24.64 19.91 -2.19
CA PRO A 80 24.57 21.35 -2.35
C PRO A 80 25.30 21.67 -3.65
N GLY A 81 24.59 22.30 -4.59
CA GLY A 81 25.10 22.56 -5.93
C GLY A 81 26.54 23.04 -5.84
N ARG A 82 27.46 22.23 -6.36
CA ARG A 82 28.85 22.64 -6.53
C ARG A 82 28.80 23.75 -7.59
N TYR A 83 28.63 25.00 -7.16
CA TYR A 83 28.81 26.17 -8.00
C TYR A 83 30.25 26.08 -8.50
N VAL A 84 30.41 25.63 -9.74
CA VAL A 84 31.68 25.71 -10.46
C VAL A 84 31.87 27.18 -10.81
N THR A 85 32.58 27.90 -9.94
CA THR A 85 33.06 29.25 -10.25
C THR A 85 34.13 29.10 -11.32
N PHE A 86 33.79 29.41 -12.57
CA PHE A 86 34.78 29.56 -13.63
C PHE A 86 35.68 30.75 -13.28
N PRO A 87 37.01 30.60 -13.33
CA PRO A 87 37.90 31.75 -13.14
C PRO A 87 37.62 32.76 -14.25
N ARG A 88 37.24 33.99 -13.87
CA ARG A 88 37.25 35.15 -14.77
C ARG A 88 38.67 35.34 -15.27
N GLN A 89 38.94 34.92 -16.50
CA GLN A 89 40.08 35.42 -17.28
C GLN A 89 39.55 36.49 -18.20
N ILE A 90 39.71 37.78 -17.87
CA ILE A 90 39.79 38.83 -18.88
C ILE A 90 40.66 40.00 -18.32
N PRO A 91 41.26 40.82 -19.19
CA PRO A 91 42.68 41.07 -19.33
C PRO A 91 43.23 42.24 -18.49
#